data_AF-A0A495KLH1-F1
#
_entry.id   AF-A0A495KLH1-F1
#
_cell.length_a   1.000
_cell.length_b   1.000
_cell.length_c   1.000
_cell.angle_alpha   90.00
_cell.angle_beta   90.00
_cell.angle_gamma   90.00
#
_symmetry.space_group_name_H-M   'P 1'
#
loop_
_entity.id
_entity.type
_entity.pdbx_description
1 polymer ?
#
loop_
_entity_poly.entity_id
_entity_poly.type
_entity_poly.pdbx_seq_one_letter_code
_entity_poly.pdbx_strand_id
1 'polypeptide(L)'
;MDKLQSKYPNFVEAMESMKQGTDTRMISSDKLKIKYLMSLVAYNSKIGDVQIELNAIGNSNVTVTLSTLTGFTTHASTNSRLISNDLSVEQWNELIYETMIEHNSNPDHQKVAMDFLKKRLSNNSNGKSGCLSVFLSFMVLTAFLYLIR
;
A
#
# COMPACT_ATOMS: atom_id res chain seq x y z
N MET A 1 -5.58 0.43 -33.34
CA MET A 1 -4.89 -0.47 -32.39
C MET A 1 -5.63 -0.32 -31.08
N ASP A 2 -6.27 -1.38 -30.61
CA ASP A 2 -7.30 -1.26 -29.58
C ASP A 2 -6.71 -1.03 -28.19
N LYS A 3 -7.43 -0.27 -27.35
CA LYS A 3 -7.03 -0.01 -25.96
C LYS A 3 -7.05 -1.32 -25.17
N LEU A 4 -6.19 -1.43 -24.16
CA LEU A 4 -6.12 -2.63 -23.31
C LEU A 4 -7.47 -2.93 -22.65
N GLN A 5 -8.20 -1.88 -22.27
CA GLN A 5 -9.57 -1.97 -21.74
C GLN A 5 -10.56 -2.69 -22.67
N SER A 6 -10.39 -2.60 -23.99
CA SER A 6 -11.25 -3.31 -24.94
C SER A 6 -10.92 -4.80 -25.03
N LYS A 7 -9.68 -5.19 -24.70
CA LYS A 7 -9.22 -6.58 -24.65
C LYS A 7 -9.52 -7.27 -23.33
N TYR A 8 -9.59 -6.50 -22.24
CA TYR A 8 -9.81 -7.00 -20.88
C TYR A 8 -10.99 -6.27 -20.22
N PRO A 9 -12.21 -6.36 -20.78
CA PRO A 9 -13.40 -5.71 -20.20
C PRO A 9 -13.75 -6.22 -18.80
N ASN A 10 -13.55 -7.52 -18.51
CA ASN A 10 -13.89 -8.08 -17.21
C ASN A 10 -12.97 -7.55 -16.10
N PHE A 11 -11.72 -7.20 -16.43
CA PHE A 11 -10.83 -6.51 -15.48
C PHE A 11 -11.39 -5.13 -15.11
N VAL A 12 -11.93 -4.39 -16.08
CA VAL A 12 -12.54 -3.08 -15.80
C VAL A 12 -13.77 -3.22 -14.92
N GLU A 13 -14.62 -4.21 -15.20
CA GLU A 13 -15.79 -4.49 -14.36
C GLU A 13 -15.40 -4.90 -12.93
N ALA A 14 -14.37 -5.74 -12.77
CA ALA A 14 -13.80 -6.08 -11.47
C ALA A 14 -13.34 -4.82 -10.70
N MET A 15 -12.61 -3.92 -11.36
CA MET A 15 -12.18 -2.66 -10.76
C MET A 15 -13.35 -1.72 -10.40
N GLU A 16 -14.42 -1.69 -11.20
CA GLU A 16 -15.64 -0.94 -10.85
C GLU A 16 -16.33 -1.53 -9.62
N SER A 17 -16.35 -2.86 -9.47
CA SER A 17 -16.92 -3.51 -8.28
C SER A 17 -16.16 -3.11 -7.00
N MET A 18 -14.83 -2.98 -7.07
CA MET A 18 -14.00 -2.54 -5.93
C MET A 18 -14.30 -1.10 -5.49
N LYS A 19 -14.85 -0.25 -6.36
CA LYS A 19 -15.24 1.12 -5.99
C LYS A 19 -16.38 1.16 -4.98
N GLN A 20 -17.18 0.10 -4.85
CA GLN A 20 -18.30 0.06 -3.92
C GLN A 20 -17.90 -0.01 -2.44
N GLY A 21 -16.62 0.03 -2.11
CA GLY A 21 -16.12 0.14 -0.73
C GLY A 21 -14.80 0.89 -0.58
N THR A 22 -14.31 1.52 -1.64
CA THR A 22 -13.01 2.20 -1.67
C THR A 22 -13.11 3.52 -2.45
N ASP A 23 -12.11 4.40 -2.32
CA ASP A 23 -12.01 5.61 -3.14
C ASP A 23 -11.28 5.37 -4.47
N THR A 24 -11.30 4.12 -4.95
CA THR A 24 -10.60 3.71 -6.18
C THR A 24 -11.12 4.48 -7.39
N ARG A 25 -10.19 5.05 -8.18
CA ARG A 25 -10.51 5.80 -9.39
C ARG A 25 -9.57 5.45 -10.53
N MET A 26 -10.10 5.43 -11.75
CA MET A 26 -9.28 5.28 -12.95
C MET A 26 -8.48 6.57 -13.19
N ILE A 27 -7.20 6.43 -13.48
CA ILE A 27 -6.28 7.54 -13.80
C ILE A 27 -6.01 7.60 -15.30
N SER A 28 -5.74 6.45 -15.93
CA SER A 28 -5.43 6.38 -17.36
C SER A 28 -5.69 4.99 -17.91
N SER A 29 -5.92 4.91 -19.22
CA SER A 29 -6.14 3.68 -19.96
C SER A 29 -5.62 3.86 -21.39
N ASP A 30 -4.61 3.07 -21.75
CA ASP A 30 -4.01 3.05 -23.07
C ASP A 30 -3.79 1.60 -23.57
N LYS A 31 -2.95 1.41 -24.58
CA LYS A 31 -2.66 0.09 -25.19
C LYS A 31 -1.69 -0.77 -24.37
N LEU A 32 -0.90 -0.14 -23.50
CA LEU A 32 0.14 -0.78 -22.70
C LEU A 32 -0.30 -0.97 -21.25
N LYS A 33 -1.18 -0.09 -20.74
CA LYS A 33 -1.63 -0.17 -19.36
C LYS A 33 -3.01 0.40 -19.09
N ILE A 34 -3.66 -0.13 -18.07
CA ILE A 34 -4.79 0.48 -17.39
C ILE A 34 -4.34 0.80 -15.97
N LYS A 35 -4.59 2.02 -15.48
CA LYS A 35 -4.15 2.48 -14.16
C LYS A 35 -5.32 2.96 -13.33
N TYR A 36 -5.39 2.45 -12.11
CA TYR A 36 -6.25 2.92 -11.04
C TYR A 36 -5.41 3.38 -9.85
N LEU A 37 -6.01 4.23 -9.02
CA LEU A 37 -5.43 4.72 -7.78
C LEU A 37 -6.46 4.60 -6.66
N MET A 38 -6.01 4.14 -5.52
CA MET A 38 -6.76 4.04 -4.27
C MET A 38 -5.96 4.72 -3.16
N SER A 39 -6.60 5.47 -2.28
CA SER A 39 -5.88 6.06 -1.15
C SER A 39 -5.51 4.99 -0.13
N LEU A 40 -4.26 5.02 0.32
CA LEU A 40 -3.85 4.28 1.49
C LEU A 40 -4.17 5.13 2.72
N VAL A 41 -5.10 4.67 3.56
CA VAL A 41 -5.59 5.41 4.73
C VAL A 41 -5.24 4.63 6.01
N ALA A 42 -4.65 5.33 6.98
CA ALA A 42 -4.47 4.81 8.34
C ALA A 42 -4.93 5.86 9.35
N TYR A 43 -5.71 5.44 10.35
CA TYR A 43 -6.24 6.34 11.41
C TYR A 43 -6.89 7.61 10.85
N ASN A 44 -7.79 7.46 9.87
CA ASN A 44 -8.51 8.53 9.17
C ASN A 44 -7.60 9.58 8.51
N SER A 45 -6.36 9.24 8.23
CA SER A 45 -5.41 10.09 7.51
C SER A 45 -4.91 9.36 6.28
N LYS A 46 -4.88 10.04 5.14
CA LYS A 46 -4.22 9.53 3.93
C LYS A 46 -2.72 9.51 4.16
N ILE A 47 -2.09 8.36 3.97
CA ILE A 47 -0.67 8.14 4.21
C ILE A 47 0.11 7.88 2.93
N GLY A 48 -0.61 7.57 1.84
CA GLY A 48 -0.07 7.34 0.52
C GLY A 48 -1.19 6.94 -0.44
N ASP A 49 -0.78 6.36 -1.55
CA ASP A 49 -1.68 5.78 -2.54
C ASP A 49 -1.22 4.36 -2.88
N VAL A 50 -2.18 3.47 -3.13
CA VAL A 50 -1.94 2.21 -3.81
C VAL A 50 -2.38 2.37 -5.26
N GLN A 51 -1.43 2.25 -6.16
CA GLN A 51 -1.68 2.22 -7.59
C GLN A 51 -1.89 0.78 -8.04
N ILE A 52 -2.96 0.55 -8.80
CA ILE A 52 -3.33 -0.76 -9.35
C ILE A 52 -3.22 -0.64 -10.86
N GLU A 53 -2.26 -1.35 -11.46
CA GLU A 53 -2.05 -1.34 -12.90
C GLU A 53 -2.30 -2.71 -13.52
N LEU A 54 -3.02 -2.76 -14.63
CA LEU A 54 -2.94 -3.89 -15.57
C LEU A 54 -1.91 -3.52 -16.63
N ASN A 55 -0.77 -4.21 -16.62
CA ASN A 55 0.36 -3.93 -17.51
C ASN A 55 0.45 -5.00 -18.60
N ALA A 56 0.48 -4.58 -19.87
CA ALA A 56 0.75 -5.46 -20.99
C ALA A 56 2.22 -5.90 -21.01
N ILE A 57 2.43 -7.22 -21.10
CA ILE A 57 3.72 -7.87 -21.19
C ILE A 57 3.80 -8.57 -22.55
N GLY A 58 4.53 -7.96 -23.49
CA GLY A 58 4.60 -8.46 -24.86
C GLY A 58 3.26 -8.35 -25.60
N ASN A 59 2.96 -9.31 -26.46
CA ASN A 59 1.83 -9.20 -27.40
C ASN A 59 0.51 -9.80 -26.88
N SER A 60 0.56 -10.68 -25.88
CA SER A 60 -0.59 -11.50 -25.46
C SER A 60 -0.82 -11.59 -23.97
N ASN A 61 0.15 -11.16 -23.15
CA ASN A 61 0.08 -11.37 -21.71
C ASN A 61 -0.11 -10.04 -20.99
N VAL A 62 -0.70 -10.10 -19.80
CA VAL A 62 -0.79 -9.01 -18.86
C VAL A 62 -0.35 -9.46 -17.47
N THR A 63 -0.02 -8.50 -16.61
CA THR A 63 0.21 -8.69 -15.17
C THR A 63 -0.47 -7.57 -14.41
N VAL A 64 -0.98 -7.88 -13.21
CA VAL A 64 -1.45 -6.87 -12.27
C VAL A 64 -0.27 -6.43 -11.42
N THR A 65 -0.02 -5.13 -11.37
CA THR A 65 1.01 -4.52 -10.52
C THR A 65 0.33 -3.65 -9.48
N LEU A 66 0.62 -3.94 -8.20
CA LEU A 66 0.29 -3.07 -7.08
C LEU A 66 1.53 -2.30 -6.65
N SER A 67 1.44 -0.98 -6.58
CA SER A 67 2.54 -0.13 -6.16
C SER A 67 2.11 0.83 -5.06
N THR A 68 2.91 0.93 -3.99
CA THR A 68 2.72 1.93 -2.95
C THR A 68 3.47 3.20 -3.29
N LEU A 69 2.75 4.31 -3.29
CA LEU A 69 3.22 5.62 -3.65
C LEU A 69 3.12 6.58 -2.47
N THR A 70 4.16 7.38 -2.26
CA THR A 70 4.09 8.61 -1.45
C THR A 70 4.46 9.77 -2.36
N GLY A 71 3.47 10.58 -2.74
CA GLY A 71 3.65 11.60 -3.78
C GLY A 71 3.99 10.95 -5.12
N PHE A 72 5.16 11.27 -5.69
CA PHE A 72 5.63 10.73 -6.97
C PHE A 72 6.61 9.55 -6.82
N THR A 73 6.90 9.11 -5.59
CA THR A 73 7.89 8.07 -5.33
C THR A 73 7.22 6.73 -5.09
N THR A 74 7.66 5.71 -5.82
CA THR A 74 7.29 4.31 -5.55
C THR A 74 8.19 3.73 -4.47
N HIS A 75 7.56 3.19 -3.42
CA HIS A 75 8.27 2.58 -2.29
C HIS A 75 8.24 1.06 -2.31
N ALA A 76 7.15 0.47 -2.79
CA ALA A 76 6.97 -0.96 -2.88
C ALA A 76 6.22 -1.30 -4.16
N SER A 77 6.50 -2.47 -4.72
CA SER A 77 5.79 -3.00 -5.88
C SER A 77 5.65 -4.51 -5.78
N THR A 78 4.47 -5.02 -6.10
CA THR A 78 4.17 -6.45 -6.16
C THR A 78 3.48 -6.74 -7.47
N ASN A 79 3.89 -7.80 -8.16
CA ASN A 79 3.31 -8.21 -9.43
C ASN A 79 2.60 -9.54 -9.26
N SER A 80 1.44 -9.67 -9.89
CA SER A 80 0.74 -10.95 -10.00
C SER A 80 1.45 -11.89 -10.98
N ARG A 81 0.98 -13.14 -11.03
CA ARG A 81 1.27 -14.05 -12.15
C ARG A 81 0.85 -13.45 -13.50
N LEU A 82 1.42 -13.98 -14.58
CA LEU A 82 1.04 -13.62 -15.95
C LEU A 82 -0.34 -14.19 -16.29
N ILE A 83 -1.12 -13.42 -17.04
CA ILE A 83 -2.44 -13.78 -17.53
C ILE A 83 -2.45 -13.63 -19.06
N SER A 84 -2.89 -14.65 -19.79
CA SER A 84 -2.90 -14.68 -21.25
C SER A 84 -4.27 -14.39 -21.88
N ASN A 85 -5.35 -14.44 -21.10
CA ASN A 85 -6.72 -14.24 -21.55
C ASN A 85 -7.49 -13.32 -20.59
N ASP A 86 -8.60 -12.75 -21.03
CA ASP A 86 -9.49 -12.08 -20.09
C ASP A 86 -10.12 -13.11 -19.15
N LEU A 87 -9.89 -12.95 -17.85
CA LEU A 87 -10.46 -13.81 -16.82
C LEU A 87 -11.93 -13.43 -16.58
N SER A 88 -12.70 -14.25 -15.86
CA SER A 88 -14.00 -13.81 -15.36
C SER A 88 -13.84 -12.67 -14.35
N VAL A 89 -14.90 -11.92 -14.09
CA VAL A 89 -14.90 -10.83 -13.10
C VAL A 89 -14.49 -11.35 -11.71
N GLU A 90 -14.99 -12.52 -11.32
CA GLU A 90 -14.66 -13.18 -10.05
C GLU A 90 -13.19 -13.58 -9.98
N GLN A 91 -12.65 -14.14 -11.06
CA GLN A 91 -11.25 -14.52 -11.15
C GLN A 91 -10.31 -13.29 -11.12
N TRP A 92 -10.72 -12.17 -11.72
CA TRP A 92 -9.99 -10.91 -11.60
C TRP A 92 -10.01 -10.38 -10.17
N ASN A 93 -11.18 -10.38 -9.52
CA ASN A 93 -11.32 -9.98 -8.12
C ASN A 93 -10.45 -10.84 -7.19
N GLU A 94 -10.45 -12.15 -7.37
CA GLU A 94 -9.60 -13.09 -6.64
C GLU A 94 -8.12 -12.77 -6.85
N LEU A 95 -7.68 -12.64 -8.10
CA LEU A 95 -6.28 -12.32 -8.43
C LEU A 95 -5.82 -10.99 -7.80
N ILE A 96 -6.65 -9.94 -7.89
CA ILE A 96 -6.33 -8.63 -7.31
C ILE A 96 -6.25 -8.74 -5.78
N TYR A 97 -7.17 -9.47 -5.16
CA TYR A 97 -7.19 -9.70 -3.72
C TYR A 97 -5.95 -10.48 -3.23
N GLU A 98 -5.60 -11.57 -3.91
CA GLU A 98 -4.37 -12.33 -3.63
C GLU A 98 -3.13 -11.45 -3.76
N THR A 99 -3.02 -10.70 -4.87
CA THR A 99 -1.90 -9.77 -5.11
C THR A 99 -1.84 -8.70 -4.02
N MET A 100 -2.99 -8.23 -3.53
CA MET A 100 -3.07 -7.26 -2.42
C MET A 100 -2.60 -7.85 -1.09
N ILE A 101 -2.95 -9.11 -0.78
CA ILE A 101 -2.42 -9.81 0.40
C ILE A 101 -0.90 -9.91 0.33
N GLU A 102 -0.36 -10.30 -0.82
CA GLU A 102 1.08 -10.35 -1.04
C GLU A 102 1.72 -8.96 -0.92
N HIS A 103 1.08 -7.93 -1.46
CA HIS A 103 1.55 -6.55 -1.35
C HIS A 103 1.55 -6.03 0.10
N ASN A 104 0.52 -6.35 0.89
CA ASN A 104 0.46 -6.00 2.31
C ASN A 104 1.52 -6.74 3.14
N SER A 105 1.97 -7.90 2.66
CA SER A 105 3.07 -8.68 3.25
C SER A 105 4.45 -8.21 2.78
N ASN A 106 4.53 -7.30 1.81
CA ASN A 106 5.79 -6.76 1.32
C ASN A 106 6.46 -5.89 2.41
N PRO A 107 7.69 -6.19 2.85
CA PRO A 107 8.37 -5.41 3.89
C PRO A 107 8.53 -3.92 3.56
N ASP A 108 8.71 -3.58 2.30
CA ASP A 108 8.84 -2.18 1.87
C ASP A 108 7.50 -1.45 1.97
N HIS A 109 6.39 -2.13 1.68
CA HIS A 109 5.04 -1.58 1.88
C HIS A 109 4.78 -1.36 3.38
N GLN A 110 5.07 -2.37 4.20
CA GLN A 110 4.91 -2.28 5.65
C GLN A 110 5.76 -1.16 6.26
N LYS A 111 6.96 -0.93 5.72
CA LYS A 111 7.83 0.17 6.13
C LYS A 111 7.18 1.53 5.89
N VAL A 112 6.50 1.74 4.76
CA VAL A 112 5.75 3.00 4.50
C VAL A 112 4.67 3.22 5.56
N ALA A 113 3.90 2.19 5.87
CA ALA A 113 2.86 2.28 6.91
C ALA A 113 3.47 2.59 8.28
N MET A 114 4.57 1.93 8.65
CA MET A 114 5.26 2.13 9.93
C MET A 114 5.94 3.51 10.04
N ASP A 115 6.53 4.01 8.96
CA ASP A 115 7.17 5.32 8.91
C ASP A 115 6.15 6.45 9.11
N PHE A 116 4.93 6.28 8.58
CA PHE A 116 3.82 7.19 8.88
C PHE A 116 3.48 7.18 10.39
N LEU A 117 3.38 6.01 11.01
CA LEU A 117 3.07 5.88 12.44
C LEU A 117 4.14 6.56 13.30
N LYS A 118 5.42 6.31 12.99
CA LYS A 118 6.55 6.94 13.68
C LYS A 118 6.53 8.47 13.53
N LYS A 119 6.29 8.97 12.31
CA LYS A 119 6.22 10.43 12.07
C LYS A 119 5.08 11.08 12.84
N ARG A 120 3.92 10.42 12.95
CA ARG A 120 2.79 10.93 13.75
C ARG A 120 3.12 10.95 15.24
N LEU A 121 3.72 9.87 15.77
CA LEU A 121 4.18 9.83 17.17
C LEU A 121 5.23 10.90 17.46
N SER A 122 6.17 11.12 16.53
CA SER A 122 7.21 12.14 16.63
C SER A 122 6.64 13.57 16.53
N ASN A 123 5.69 13.83 15.63
CA ASN A 123 5.05 15.15 15.52
C ASN A 123 4.11 15.46 16.69
N ASN A 124 3.50 14.44 17.31
CA ASN A 124 2.83 14.59 18.61
C ASN A 124 3.82 14.78 19.78
N SER A 125 5.12 14.51 19.58
CA SER A 125 6.16 14.69 20.59
C SER A 125 6.77 16.11 20.64
N ASN A 126 6.23 17.07 19.86
CA ASN A 126 6.49 18.49 20.08
C ASN A 126 5.88 19.02 21.40
N GLY A 127 5.24 18.16 22.19
CA GLY A 127 5.07 18.34 23.63
C GLY A 127 6.28 17.81 24.41
N LYS A 128 7.33 18.64 24.58
CA LYS A 128 8.34 18.55 25.67
C LYS A 128 8.87 17.13 25.99
N SER A 129 9.68 16.55 25.10
CA SER A 129 10.55 15.42 25.48
C SER A 129 11.72 15.91 26.33
N GLY A 130 11.50 16.01 27.64
CA GLY A 130 12.53 16.42 28.61
C GLY A 130 12.40 15.78 30.00
N CYS A 131 11.41 14.90 30.23
CA CYS A 131 11.15 14.39 31.59
C CYS A 131 11.30 12.86 31.75
N LEU A 132 11.22 12.08 30.67
CA LEU A 132 11.28 10.61 30.80
C LEU A 132 12.68 10.08 31.13
N SER A 133 13.74 10.80 30.73
CA SER A 133 15.13 10.43 31.04
C SER A 133 15.50 10.63 32.52
N VAL A 134 14.85 11.57 33.22
CA VAL A 134 15.16 11.86 34.63
C VAL A 134 14.50 10.84 35.57
N PHE A 135 13.31 10.34 35.22
CA PHE A 135 12.64 9.30 36.00
C PHE A 135 13.39 7.96 35.97
N LEU A 136 13.98 7.59 34.83
CA LEU A 136 14.82 6.38 34.72
C LEU A 136 16.14 6.50 35.51
N SER A 137 16.77 7.69 35.56
CA SER A 137 18.00 7.87 36.36
C SER A 137 17.76 7.82 37.87
N PHE A 138 16.58 8.27 38.35
CA PHE A 138 16.24 8.18 39.78
C PHE A 138 15.91 6.76 40.24
N MET A 139 15.29 5.92 39.39
CA MET A 139 15.01 4.52 39.71
C MET A 139 16.28 3.67 39.87
N VAL A 140 17.31 3.95 39.08
CA VAL A 140 18.60 3.23 39.20
C VAL A 140 19.33 3.63 40.47
N LEU A 141 19.32 4.93 40.84
CA LEU A 141 19.97 5.43 42.05
C LEU A 141 19.32 4.92 43.35
N THR A 142 17.99 4.79 43.41
CA THR A 142 17.31 4.23 44.58
C THR A 142 17.52 2.72 44.70
N ALA A 143 17.65 2.00 43.58
CA ALA A 143 17.97 0.57 43.59
C ALA A 143 19.39 0.29 44.10
N PHE A 144 20.38 1.12 43.75
CA PHE A 144 21.75 0.99 44.26
C PHE A 144 21.84 1.28 45.78
N LEU A 145 21.09 2.26 46.29
CA LEU A 145 21.08 2.57 47.73
C LEU A 145 20.39 1.50 48.58
N TYR A 146 19.46 0.73 48.02
CA TYR A 146 18.82 -0.41 48.69
C TYR A 146 19.69 -1.68 48.72
N LEU A 147 20.64 -1.81 47.79
CA LEU A 147 21.55 -2.97 47.69
C LEU A 147 22.82 -2.85 48.54
N ILE A 148 23.11 -1.66 49.08
CA ILE A 148 24.31 -1.38 49.91
C ILE A 148 23.95 -1.28 51.41
N ARG A 149 22.70 -1.51 51.80
CA ARG A 149 22.25 -1.58 53.20
C ARG A 149 21.95 -3.02 53.61
#